data_AF-A0A9N9EBG7-F1
#
_entry.id   AF-A0A9N9EBG7-F1
#
_cell.length_a   1.000
_cell.length_b   1.000
_cell.length_c   1.000
_cell.angle_alpha   90.00
_cell.angle_beta   90.00
_cell.angle_gamma   90.00
#
_symmetry.space_group_name_H-M   'P 1'
#
loop_
_entity.id
_entity.type
_entity.pdbx_description
1 polymer ?
#
loop_
_entity_poly.entity_id
_entity_poly.type
_entity_poly.pdbx_seq_one_letter_code
_entity_poly.pdbx_strand_id
1 'polypeptide(L)'
;MGDNNLPLYFFEPETSNASKRGPRRRRPNMFISYRKEMMKRKPPNMQMTDYSKLVSEWWKKLSANEKAKLQRRYQIERDQEVQ
;
A
#
# COMPACT_ATOMS: atom_id res chain seq x y z
N MET A 1 45.29 42.08 13.42
CA MET A 1 45.12 40.78 12.76
C MET A 1 43.96 40.10 13.46
N GLY A 2 42.73 40.31 12.98
CA GLY A 2 41.54 39.73 13.59
C GLY A 2 41.28 38.37 12.96
N ASP A 3 41.43 37.30 13.73
CA ASP A 3 41.22 35.95 13.27
C ASP A 3 39.73 35.75 12.93
N ASN A 4 39.42 35.72 11.63
CA ASN A 4 38.10 35.37 11.10
C ASN A 4 37.86 33.87 11.30
N ASN A 5 37.51 33.46 12.52
CA ASN A 5 37.01 32.12 12.78
C ASN A 5 35.54 32.05 12.37
N LEU A 6 35.27 31.96 11.06
CA LEU A 6 33.96 31.55 10.57
C LEU A 6 33.76 30.08 10.96
N PRO A 7 32.72 29.73 11.74
CA PRO A 7 32.38 28.34 11.93
C PRO A 7 31.98 27.77 10.57
N LEU A 8 32.79 26.85 10.08
CA LEU A 8 32.47 26.01 8.93
C LEU A 8 31.23 25.19 9.33
N TYR A 9 30.04 25.69 9.02
CA TYR A 9 28.79 24.97 9.22
C TYR A 9 28.77 23.79 8.24
N PHE A 10 29.34 22.67 8.70
CA PHE A 10 29.20 21.39 8.05
C PHE A 10 27.75 20.95 8.23
N PHE A 11 26.95 21.07 7.17
CA PHE A 11 25.61 20.52 7.15
C PHE A 11 25.75 18.99 7.11
N GLU A 12 25.71 18.34 8.27
CA GLU A 12 25.56 16.89 8.33
C GLU A 12 24.28 16.55 7.56
N PRO A 13 24.33 15.70 6.52
CA PRO A 13 23.11 15.27 5.87
C PRO A 13 22.27 14.55 6.92
N GLU A 14 21.12 15.12 7.27
CA GLU A 14 20.10 14.47 8.10
C GLU A 14 19.48 13.29 7.33
N THR A 15 20.27 12.30 6.92
CA THR A 15 19.73 10.96 6.72
C THR A 15 19.60 10.33 8.09
N SER A 16 18.62 10.87 8.83
CA SER A 16 17.94 10.19 9.92
C SER A 16 17.86 8.71 9.57
N ASN A 17 18.37 7.87 10.47
CA ASN A 17 18.24 6.40 10.45
C ASN A 17 16.76 5.93 10.58
N ALA A 18 15.80 6.69 10.04
CA ALA A 18 14.38 6.37 9.98
C ALA A 18 14.08 5.07 9.21
N SER A 19 15.04 4.52 8.45
CA SER A 19 14.83 3.26 7.72
C SER A 19 15.00 1.98 8.57
N LYS A 20 15.46 2.06 9.84
CA LYS A 20 15.64 0.86 10.68
C LYS A 20 14.33 0.23 11.16
N ARG A 21 13.21 0.94 11.03
CA ARG A 21 11.88 0.36 11.26
C ARG A 21 11.35 -0.05 9.90
N GLY A 22 11.41 -1.35 9.59
CA GLY A 22 10.79 -1.91 8.40
C GLY A 22 9.36 -1.37 8.21
N PRO A 23 8.86 -1.26 6.97
CA PRO A 23 7.61 -0.58 6.70
C PRO A 23 6.50 -1.18 7.57
N ARG A 24 5.85 -0.33 8.39
CA ARG A 24 4.65 -0.73 9.14
C ARG A 24 3.58 -1.10 8.12
N ARG A 25 3.47 -2.39 7.80
CA ARG A 25 2.49 -2.92 6.84
C ARG A 25 1.11 -2.67 7.44
N ARG A 26 0.36 -1.75 6.84
CA ARG A 26 -1.04 -1.53 7.21
C ARG A 26 -1.82 -2.80 6.90
N ARG A 27 -2.80 -3.13 7.74
CA ARG A 27 -3.73 -4.22 7.45
C ARG A 27 -4.44 -3.92 6.12
N PRO A 28 -4.54 -4.89 5.21
CA PRO A 28 -5.21 -4.68 3.93
C PRO A 28 -6.69 -4.36 4.17
N ASN A 29 -7.21 -3.38 3.42
CA ASN A 29 -8.63 -3.10 3.36
C ASN A 29 -9.33 -4.13 2.44
N MET A 30 -10.66 -4.26 2.53
CA MET A 30 -11.49 -5.12 1.70
C MET A 30 -11.20 -4.98 0.20
N PHE A 31 -11.03 -3.75 -0.30
CA PHE A 31 -10.66 -3.51 -1.70
C PHE A 31 -9.26 -4.05 -2.05
N ILE A 32 -8.30 -3.98 -1.12
CA ILE A 32 -6.95 -4.50 -1.34
C ILE A 32 -6.97 -6.03 -1.42
N SER A 33 -7.75 -6.70 -0.57
CA SER A 33 -7.97 -8.15 -0.66
C SER A 33 -8.63 -8.54 -1.98
N TYR A 34 -9.69 -7.82 -2.38
CA TYR A 34 -10.34 -8.01 -3.68
C TYR A 34 -9.38 -7.80 -4.86
N ARG A 35 -8.61 -6.70 -4.86
CA ARG A 35 -7.61 -6.43 -5.90
C ARG A 35 -6.58 -7.54 -5.98
N LYS A 36 -6.08 -8.03 -4.83
CA LYS A 36 -5.12 -9.14 -4.76
C LYS A 36 -5.68 -10.42 -5.39
N GLU A 37 -6.96 -10.71 -5.19
CA GLU A 37 -7.63 -11.84 -5.85
C GLU A 37 -7.73 -11.62 -7.36
N MET A 38 -8.13 -10.43 -7.80
CA MET A 38 -8.22 -10.10 -9.23
C MET A 38 -6.86 -10.13 -9.93
N MET A 39 -5.78 -9.71 -9.26
CA MET A 39 -4.41 -9.80 -9.81
C MET A 39 -4.02 -11.20 -10.27
N LYS A 40 -4.55 -12.26 -9.65
CA LYS A 40 -4.30 -13.65 -10.08
C LYS A 40 -4.85 -13.95 -11.47
N ARG A 41 -5.86 -13.19 -11.91
CA ARG A 41 -6.52 -13.31 -13.21
C ARG A 41 -6.01 -12.28 -14.22
N LYS A 42 -4.98 -11.51 -13.87
CA LYS A 42 -4.43 -10.47 -14.74
C LYS A 42 -3.81 -11.13 -16.00
N PRO A 43 -4.17 -10.68 -17.21
CA PRO A 43 -3.51 -11.15 -18.43
C PRO A 43 -2.03 -10.69 -18.46
N PRO A 44 -1.10 -11.52 -18.96
CA PRO A 44 0.33 -11.28 -18.89
C PRO A 44 0.78 -10.02 -19.65
N ASN A 45 0.09 -9.67 -20.75
CA ASN A 45 0.48 -8.58 -21.66
C ASN A 45 -0.13 -7.21 -21.30
N MET A 46 -0.77 -7.07 -20.14
CA MET A 46 -1.42 -5.81 -19.74
C MET A 46 -0.56 -5.03 -18.74
N GLN A 47 -0.50 -3.72 -18.93
CA GLN A 47 0.16 -2.82 -17.98
C GLN A 47 -0.54 -2.83 -16.62
N MET A 48 0.25 -2.81 -15.55
CA MET A 48 -0.28 -2.87 -14.18
C MET A 48 -1.17 -1.66 -13.85
N THR A 49 -0.81 -0.49 -14.35
CA THR A 49 -1.55 0.76 -14.17
C THR A 49 -2.96 0.65 -14.74
N ASP A 50 -3.09 0.18 -15.97
CA ASP A 50 -4.38 0.08 -16.64
C ASP A 50 -5.26 -1.00 -16.02
N TYR A 51 -4.67 -2.14 -15.66
CA TYR A 51 -5.42 -3.16 -14.95
C TYR A 51 -5.90 -2.67 -13.57
N SER A 52 -5.10 -1.86 -12.87
CA SER A 52 -5.49 -1.30 -11.57
C SER A 52 -6.65 -0.31 -11.69
N LYS A 53 -6.70 0.49 -12.76
CA LYS A 53 -7.85 1.36 -13.07
C LYS A 53 -9.11 0.52 -13.30
N LEU A 54 -9.00 -0.50 -14.14
CA LEU A 54 -10.10 -1.39 -14.51
C LEU A 54 -10.65 -2.20 -13.31
N VAL A 55 -9.79 -2.72 -12.43
CA VAL A 55 -10.24 -3.35 -11.17
C VAL A 55 -10.98 -2.36 -10.27
N SER A 56 -10.56 -1.09 -10.25
CA SER A 56 -11.23 -0.05 -9.47
C SER A 56 -12.61 0.28 -10.04
N GLU A 57 -12.77 0.25 -11.37
CA GLU A 57 -14.08 0.39 -12.01
C GLU A 57 -15.01 -0.79 -11.73
N TRP A 58 -14.49 -2.02 -11.83
CA TRP A 58 -15.25 -3.22 -11.46
C TRP A 58 -15.71 -3.16 -10.01
N TRP A 59 -14.84 -2.74 -9.10
CA TRP A 59 -15.20 -2.56 -7.70
C TRP A 59 -16.38 -1.60 -7.49
N LYS A 60 -16.40 -0.49 -8.24
CA LYS A 60 -17.51 0.48 -8.19
C LYS A 60 -18.80 -0.14 -8.73
N LYS A 61 -18.71 -0.94 -9.80
CA LYS A 61 -19.85 -1.61 -10.47
C LYS A 61 -20.40 -2.82 -9.71
N LEU A 62 -19.69 -3.37 -8.72
CA LEU A 62 -20.16 -4.49 -7.92
C LEU A 62 -21.51 -4.18 -7.24
N SER A 63 -22.44 -5.12 -7.35
CA SER A 63 -23.74 -5.07 -6.70
C SER A 63 -23.63 -5.16 -5.17
N ALA A 64 -24.68 -4.74 -4.45
CA ALA A 64 -24.71 -4.83 -2.99
C ALA A 64 -24.53 -6.27 -2.49
N ASN A 65 -25.09 -7.25 -3.20
CA ASN A 65 -24.96 -8.67 -2.88
C ASN A 65 -23.52 -9.18 -3.01
N GLU A 66 -22.82 -8.79 -4.06
CA GLU A 66 -21.42 -9.17 -4.25
C GLU A 66 -20.50 -8.50 -3.22
N LYS A 67 -20.76 -7.23 -2.91
CA LYS A 67 -20.05 -6.52 -1.83
C LYS A 67 -20.27 -7.20 -0.47
N ALA A 68 -21.49 -7.65 -0.16
CA ALA A 68 -21.77 -8.39 1.07
C ALA A 68 -21.00 -9.72 1.15
N LYS A 69 -20.89 -10.45 0.03
CA LYS A 69 -20.08 -11.67 -0.04
C LYS A 69 -18.58 -11.39 0.19
N LEU A 70 -18.06 -10.34 -0.45
CA LEU A 70 -16.67 -9.92 -0.28
C LEU A 70 -16.39 -9.42 1.15
N GLN A 71 -17.35 -8.74 1.77
CA GLN A 71 -17.27 -8.30 3.16
C GLN A 71 -17.20 -9.49 4.12
N ARG A 72 -18.05 -10.52 3.94
CA ARG A 72 -17.94 -11.75 4.76
C ARG A 72 -16.57 -12.41 4.60
N ARG A 73 -16.09 -12.55 3.37
CA ARG A 73 -14.77 -13.15 3.11
C ARG A 73 -13.66 -12.36 3.78
N TYR A 74 -13.70 -11.03 3.64
CA TYR A 74 -12.75 -10.13 4.30
C TYR A 74 -12.78 -10.27 5.82
N GLN A 75 -13.98 -10.35 6.40
CA GLN A 75 -14.16 -10.53 7.83
C GLN A 75 -13.55 -11.85 8.33
N ILE A 76 -13.77 -12.96 7.61
CA ILE A 76 -13.18 -14.26 7.93
C ILE A 76 -11.65 -14.20 7.83
N GLU A 77 -11.11 -13.68 6.72
CA GLU A 77 -9.65 -13.57 6.51
C GLU A 77 -9.00 -12.69 7.59
N ARG A 78 -9.64 -11.57 7.96
CA ARG A 78 -9.18 -10.68 9.03
C ARG A 78 -9.12 -11.39 10.38
N ASP A 79 -10.13 -12.19 10.70
CA ASP A 79 -10.22 -12.87 12.00
C ASP A 79 -9.27 -14.08 12.05
N GLN A 80 -8.96 -14.72 10.91
CA GLN A 80 -7.93 -15.76 10.80
C GLN A 80 -6.50 -15.23 10.93
N GLU A 81 -6.18 -14.04 10.42
CA GLU A 81 -4.84 -13.43 10.59
C GLU A 81 -4.52 -13.01 12.03
N VAL A 82 -5.51 -13.02 12.94
CA VAL A 82 -5.36 -12.60 14.34
C VAL A 82 -5.10 -13.78 15.29
N GLN A 83 -5.29 -15.02 14.84
CA GLN A 83 -4.91 -16.24 15.58
C GLN A 83 -3.47 -16.65 15.28
#